data_AF-A0A927VI97-F1
#
_entry.id   AF-A0A927VI97-F1
#
_cell.length_a   1.000
_cell.length_b   1.000
_cell.length_c   1.000
_cell.angle_alpha   90.00
_cell.angle_beta   90.00
_cell.angle_gamma   90.00
#
_symmetry.space_group_name_H-M   'P 1'
#
loop_
_entity.id
_entity.type
_entity.pdbx_description
1 polymer ?
#
loop_
_entity_poly.entity_id
_entity_poly.type
_entity_poly.pdbx_seq_one_letter_code
_entity_poly.pdbx_strand_id
1 'polypeptide(L)'
;MGSAPAPCQRGSAPLDFPQTKYFCMEVYIMKKIKRKRDIAVTIRMNDREHDELMNKVDESGLTQQSFIIKAIQGSVIRPSDEITVLKELSKTFADYEKQLRGLATNVNQLAHIANGQGYLPTEQQLANLSSQINEYRKESEKTWLLIRSSINQQKLTQQ
;
A
#
# COMPACT_ATOMS: atom_id res chain seq x y z
N MET A 1 58.24 1.49 42.54
CA MET A 1 58.32 0.52 43.65
C MET A 1 56.90 0.34 44.18
N GLY A 2 56.23 -0.73 43.77
CA GLY A 2 54.85 -1.01 44.15
C GLY A 2 54.80 -1.87 45.40
N SER A 3 54.04 -1.44 46.40
CA SER A 3 53.79 -2.19 47.64
C SER A 3 52.47 -2.94 47.53
N ALA A 4 52.53 -4.27 47.71
CA ALA A 4 51.37 -5.16 47.76
C ALA A 4 50.74 -5.19 49.17
N PRO A 5 49.40 -5.29 49.31
CA PRO A 5 48.75 -5.45 50.61
C PRO A 5 48.62 -6.91 51.06
N ALA A 6 48.60 -7.08 52.39
CA ALA A 6 48.70 -8.33 53.16
C ALA A 6 47.45 -9.26 53.09
N PRO A 7 47.56 -10.57 53.44
CA PRO A 7 46.48 -11.54 53.29
C PRO A 7 45.50 -11.54 54.48
N CYS A 8 44.21 -11.65 54.18
CA CYS A 8 43.12 -11.77 55.16
C CYS A 8 43.17 -13.13 55.88
N GLN A 9 43.23 -13.09 57.22
CA GLN A 9 43.13 -14.28 58.07
C GLN A 9 41.68 -14.74 58.25
N ARG A 10 41.51 -16.06 58.37
CA ARG A 10 40.24 -16.79 58.45
C ARG A 10 39.81 -16.86 59.93
N GLY A 11 38.76 -16.13 60.30
CA GLY A 11 38.16 -16.18 61.64
C GLY A 11 36.84 -16.97 61.66
N SER A 12 36.77 -17.97 62.54
CA SER A 12 35.62 -18.83 62.85
C SER A 12 34.50 -18.08 63.59
N ALA A 13 33.25 -18.22 63.14
CA ALA A 13 32.06 -17.67 63.81
C ALA A 13 31.42 -18.68 64.78
N PRO A 14 30.94 -18.27 65.97
CA PRO A 14 30.22 -19.15 66.89
C PRO A 14 28.72 -19.26 66.56
N LEU A 15 28.16 -20.42 66.90
CA LEU A 15 26.75 -20.81 66.82
C LEU A 15 25.97 -20.20 68.00
N ASP A 16 24.91 -19.43 67.71
CA ASP A 16 23.61 -19.42 68.42
C ASP A 16 22.79 -18.18 68.03
N PHE A 17 21.68 -18.33 67.30
CA PHE A 17 20.50 -17.42 67.34
C PHE A 17 19.26 -18.07 66.66
N PRO A 18 18.01 -17.89 67.15
CA PRO A 18 16.88 -18.80 66.93
C PRO A 18 15.79 -18.33 65.93
N GLN A 19 15.08 -19.31 65.36
CA GLN A 19 13.65 -19.33 64.94
C GLN A 19 12.97 -18.07 64.33
N THR A 20 13.51 -17.47 63.26
CA THR A 20 12.74 -16.52 62.42
C THR A 20 12.50 -16.98 60.97
N LYS A 21 12.96 -18.18 60.60
CA LYS A 21 12.92 -18.66 59.20
C LYS A 21 11.58 -19.13 58.67
N TYR A 22 10.53 -19.22 59.48
CA TYR A 22 9.26 -19.82 59.05
C TYR A 22 8.09 -18.84 58.87
N PHE A 23 8.30 -17.53 59.04
CA PHE A 23 7.22 -16.54 58.84
C PHE A 23 7.28 -15.78 57.50
N CYS A 24 8.26 -16.07 56.64
CA CYS A 24 8.40 -15.40 55.33
C CYS A 24 8.49 -16.43 54.19
N MET A 25 7.64 -17.45 54.23
CA MET A 25 7.52 -18.42 53.14
C MET A 25 6.06 -18.70 52.74
N GLU A 26 5.13 -17.82 53.13
CA GLU A 26 3.72 -17.83 52.72
C GLU A 26 3.37 -16.63 51.79
N VAL A 27 4.38 -15.97 51.20
CA VAL A 27 4.19 -14.90 50.19
C VAL A 27 5.14 -15.07 49.00
N TYR A 28 5.54 -16.31 48.67
CA TYR A 28 6.29 -16.60 47.45
C TYR A 28 5.47 -17.47 46.47
N ILE A 29 4.23 -17.07 46.25
CA ILE A 29 3.56 -17.34 44.98
C ILE A 29 3.59 -16.01 44.22
N MET A 30 4.69 -15.74 43.52
CA MET A 30 4.72 -14.72 42.48
C MET A 30 3.77 -15.17 41.38
N LYS A 31 2.48 -14.92 41.58
CA LYS A 31 1.43 -15.04 40.57
C LYS A 31 1.94 -14.25 39.37
N LYS A 32 2.38 -14.95 38.32
CA LYS A 32 3.01 -14.35 37.13
C LYS A 32 1.95 -13.46 36.49
N ILE A 33 1.93 -12.17 36.84
CA ILE A 33 0.97 -11.20 36.34
C ILE A 33 1.17 -11.14 34.83
N LYS A 34 0.22 -11.70 34.08
CA LYS A 34 0.23 -11.68 32.62
C LYS A 34 0.00 -10.23 32.19
N ARG A 35 1.05 -9.59 31.67
CA ARG A 35 0.97 -8.19 31.20
C ARG A 35 0.01 -8.12 30.02
N LYS A 36 -0.74 -7.03 29.91
CA LYS A 36 -1.67 -6.78 28.79
C LYS A 36 -0.97 -6.65 27.42
N ARG A 37 0.33 -6.32 27.42
CA ARG A 37 1.22 -6.29 26.26
C ARG A 37 2.50 -7.04 26.62
N ASP A 38 2.70 -8.18 26.00
CA ASP A 38 3.75 -9.16 26.30
C ASP A 38 4.85 -9.23 25.23
N ILE A 39 4.58 -8.76 24.01
CA ILE A 39 5.55 -8.68 22.91
C ILE A 39 6.29 -7.33 22.95
N ALA A 40 7.62 -7.39 22.93
CA ALA A 40 8.48 -6.21 22.78
C ALA A 40 9.02 -6.12 21.35
N VAL A 41 8.97 -4.92 20.77
CA VAL A 41 9.52 -4.61 19.45
C VAL A 41 10.59 -3.55 19.63
N THR A 42 11.80 -3.82 19.18
CA THR A 42 12.92 -2.86 19.21
C THR A 42 13.10 -2.27 17.82
N ILE A 43 13.01 -0.95 17.71
CA ILE A 43 13.20 -0.21 16.45
C ILE A 43 14.53 0.55 16.56
N ARG A 44 15.38 0.43 15.54
CA ARG A 44 16.61 1.22 15.44
C ARG A 44 16.33 2.48 14.62
N MET A 45 16.84 3.61 15.08
CA MET A 45 16.62 4.93 14.49
C MET A 45 17.96 5.67 14.44
N ASN A 46 18.11 6.57 13.47
CA ASN A 46 19.18 7.57 13.48
C ASN A 46 18.81 8.74 14.41
N ASP A 47 19.79 9.54 14.82
CA ASP A 47 19.58 10.65 15.78
C ASP A 47 18.45 11.61 15.34
N ARG A 48 18.41 11.98 14.06
CA ARG A 48 17.35 12.86 13.53
C ARG A 48 15.95 12.25 13.62
N GLU A 49 15.82 10.97 13.33
CA GLU A 49 14.53 10.26 13.36
C GLU A 49 14.03 10.10 14.80
N HIS A 50 14.96 9.89 15.73
CA HIS A 50 14.68 9.86 17.15
C HIS A 50 14.17 11.21 17.66
N ASP A 51 14.84 12.31 17.30
CA ASP A 51 14.44 13.65 17.71
C ASP A 51 13.05 14.03 17.14
N GLU A 52 12.79 13.70 15.88
CA GLU A 52 11.47 13.89 15.27
C GLU A 52 10.38 13.08 15.97
N LEU A 53 10.67 11.85 16.39
CA LEU A 53 9.73 11.05 17.17
C LEU A 53 9.46 11.67 18.53
N MET A 54 10.50 12.09 19.25
CA MET A 54 10.36 12.65 20.59
C MET A 54 9.57 13.97 20.56
N ASN A 55 9.87 14.86 19.62
CA ASN A 55 9.11 16.10 19.44
C ASN A 55 7.61 15.82 19.21
N LYS A 56 7.27 14.85 18.34
CA LYS A 56 5.86 14.48 18.08
C LYS A 56 5.18 13.80 19.27
N VAL A 57 5.94 13.03 20.05
CA VAL A 57 5.43 12.41 21.28
C VAL A 57 5.11 13.49 22.30
N ASP A 58 6.00 14.45 22.49
CA ASP A 58 5.83 15.60 23.40
C ASP A 58 4.65 16.48 22.98
N GLU A 59 4.54 16.81 21.69
CA GLU A 59 3.39 17.54 21.12
C GLU A 59 2.06 16.81 21.34
N SER A 60 2.05 15.47 21.28
CA SER A 60 0.84 14.67 21.45
C SER A 60 0.42 14.47 22.90
N GLY A 61 1.32 14.70 23.87
CA GLY A 61 1.10 14.42 25.30
C GLY A 61 0.88 12.93 25.63
N LEU A 62 1.18 12.02 24.70
CA LEU A 62 1.03 10.58 24.88
C LEU A 62 2.36 9.94 25.29
N THR A 63 2.29 8.74 25.87
CA THR A 63 3.50 7.94 26.04
C THR A 63 3.99 7.43 24.68
N GLN A 64 5.31 7.30 24.50
CA GLN A 64 5.92 6.80 23.25
C GLN A 64 5.26 5.50 22.75
N GLN A 65 4.98 4.56 23.67
CA GLN A 65 4.28 3.32 23.32
C GLN A 65 2.86 3.57 22.78
N SER A 66 2.09 4.46 23.41
CA SER A 66 0.74 4.75 22.94
C SER A 66 0.75 5.52 21.62
N PHE A 67 1.71 6.43 21.44
CA PHE A 67 1.88 7.18 20.21
C PHE A 67 2.16 6.25 19.03
N ILE A 68 3.14 5.34 19.17
CA ILE A 68 3.50 4.38 18.13
C ILE A 68 2.33 3.43 17.81
N ILE A 69 1.66 2.87 18.82
CA ILE A 69 0.54 1.95 18.59
C ILE A 69 -0.61 2.65 17.87
N LYS A 70 -0.98 3.87 18.28
CA LYS A 70 -2.04 4.65 17.63
C LYS A 70 -1.65 5.06 16.21
N ALA A 71 -0.39 5.44 15.99
CA ALA A 71 0.13 5.77 14.67
C ALA A 71 0.06 4.56 13.72
N ILE A 72 0.38 3.36 14.19
CA ILE A 72 0.24 2.12 13.40
C ILE A 72 -1.23 1.76 13.17
N GLN A 73 -2.10 1.90 14.17
CA GLN A 73 -3.54 1.64 14.02
C GLN A 73 -4.23 2.62 13.07
N GLY A 74 -3.76 3.86 13.01
CA GLY A 74 -4.26 4.89 12.11
C GLY A 74 -3.54 4.96 10.77
N SER A 75 -2.42 4.25 10.58
CA SER A 75 -1.70 4.30 9.31
C SER A 75 -2.41 3.41 8.29
N VAL A 76 -2.96 4.05 7.26
CA VAL A 76 -3.47 3.34 6.08
C VAL A 76 -2.26 2.90 5.27
N ILE A 77 -1.79 1.67 5.50
CA ILE A 77 -0.75 1.05 4.67
C ILE A 77 -1.43 0.55 3.40
N ARG A 78 -1.44 1.37 2.35
CA ARG A 78 -1.91 0.93 1.02
C ARG A 78 -0.96 -0.16 0.51
N PRO A 79 -1.44 -1.35 0.14
CA PRO A 79 -0.58 -2.39 -0.41
C PRO A 79 0.02 -1.92 -1.74
N SER A 80 1.26 -2.34 -2.02
CA SER A 80 1.98 -2.02 -3.25
C SER A 80 1.20 -2.43 -4.51
N ASP A 81 0.40 -3.49 -4.40
CA ASP A 81 -0.42 -4.00 -5.50
C ASP A 81 -1.54 -3.00 -5.87
N GLU A 82 -2.22 -2.42 -4.88
CA GLU A 82 -3.28 -1.43 -5.11
C GLU A 82 -2.72 -0.14 -5.72
N ILE A 83 -1.52 0.29 -5.29
CA ILE A 83 -0.83 1.45 -5.88
C ILE A 83 -0.46 1.16 -7.35
N THR A 84 -0.09 -0.08 -7.68
CA THR A 84 0.26 -0.49 -9.04
C THR A 84 -0.97 -0.50 -9.94
N VAL A 85 -2.09 -1.06 -9.46
CA VAL A 85 -3.38 -1.03 -10.16
C VAL A 85 -3.84 0.41 -10.40
N LEU A 86 -3.71 1.30 -9.41
CA LEU A 86 -4.08 2.71 -9.56
C LEU A 86 -3.21 3.42 -10.60
N LYS A 87 -1.90 3.11 -10.67
CA LYS A 87 -1.00 3.65 -11.68
C LYS A 87 -1.37 3.17 -13.08
N GLU A 88 -1.68 1.89 -13.24
CA GLU A 88 -2.11 1.32 -14.52
C GLU A 88 -3.44 1.94 -14.98
N LEU A 89 -4.42 2.06 -14.06
CA LEU A 89 -5.69 2.72 -14.34
C LEU A 89 -5.50 4.20 -14.70
N SER A 90 -4.62 4.92 -14.01
CA SER A 90 -4.31 6.31 -14.36
C SER A 90 -3.71 6.42 -15.77
N LYS A 91 -2.90 5.45 -16.18
CA LYS A 91 -2.31 5.41 -17.53
C LYS A 91 -3.37 5.16 -18.59
N THR A 92 -4.29 4.22 -18.37
CA THR A 92 -5.38 3.96 -19.33
C THR A 92 -6.30 5.16 -19.49
N PHE A 93 -6.60 5.88 -18.40
CA PHE A 93 -7.33 7.15 -18.48
C PHE A 93 -6.60 8.20 -19.32
N ALA A 94 -5.28 8.37 -19.12
CA ALA A 94 -4.49 9.31 -19.91
C ALA A 94 -4.50 8.96 -21.41
N ASP A 95 -4.45 7.67 -21.74
CA ASP A 95 -4.55 7.20 -23.13
C ASP A 95 -5.92 7.48 -23.73
N TYR A 96 -7.02 7.29 -22.98
CA TYR A 96 -8.36 7.65 -23.42
C TYR A 96 -8.53 9.16 -23.62
N GLU A 97 -8.02 10.00 -22.72
CA GLU A 97 -8.05 11.45 -22.88
C GLU A 97 -7.31 11.91 -24.13
N LYS A 98 -6.14 11.30 -24.41
CA LYS A 98 -5.38 11.57 -25.64
C LYS A 98 -6.20 11.24 -26.88
N GLN A 99 -6.89 10.10 -26.89
CA GLN A 99 -7.75 9.70 -28.01
C GLN A 99 -8.94 10.65 -28.18
N LEU A 100 -9.62 11.01 -27.08
CA LEU A 100 -10.73 11.97 -27.11
C LEU A 100 -10.30 13.34 -27.65
N ARG A 101 -9.13 13.83 -27.26
CA ARG A 101 -8.58 15.09 -27.80
C ARG A 101 -8.31 15.00 -29.31
N GLY A 102 -7.80 13.85 -29.78
CA GLY A 102 -7.61 13.58 -31.20
C GLY A 102 -8.93 13.59 -31.97
N LEU A 103 -9.96 12.92 -31.45
CA LEU A 103 -11.31 12.91 -32.04
C LEU A 103 -11.91 14.31 -32.09
N ALA A 104 -11.84 15.06 -30.99
CA ALA A 104 -12.35 16.44 -30.93
C ALA A 104 -11.64 17.36 -31.94
N THR A 105 -10.33 17.19 -32.09
CA THR A 105 -9.55 17.94 -33.10
C THR A 105 -10.02 17.61 -34.52
N ASN A 106 -10.23 16.33 -34.82
CA ASN A 106 -10.73 15.89 -36.13
C ASN A 106 -12.14 16.45 -36.41
N VAL A 107 -13.03 16.42 -35.41
CA VAL A 107 -14.38 17.01 -35.52
C VAL A 107 -14.31 18.51 -35.78
N ASN A 108 -13.44 19.24 -35.08
CA ASN A 108 -13.25 20.67 -35.33
C ASN A 108 -12.73 20.95 -36.74
N GLN A 109 -11.80 20.12 -37.24
CA GLN A 109 -11.31 20.25 -38.62
C GLN A 109 -12.42 20.00 -39.64
N LEU A 110 -13.24 18.96 -39.45
CA LEU A 110 -14.39 18.68 -40.31
C LEU A 110 -15.39 19.83 -40.29
N ALA A 111 -15.68 20.40 -39.11
CA ALA A 111 -16.56 21.55 -38.98
C ALA A 111 -15.99 22.79 -39.70
N HIS A 112 -14.69 23.06 -39.58
CA HIS A 112 -14.03 24.15 -40.29
C HIS A 112 -14.07 23.97 -41.81
N ILE A 113 -13.83 22.75 -42.31
CA ILE A 113 -13.89 22.45 -43.75
C ILE A 113 -15.33 22.60 -44.26
N ALA A 114 -16.32 22.07 -43.53
CA ALA A 114 -17.73 22.19 -43.90
C ALA A 114 -18.19 23.66 -43.95
N ASN A 115 -17.82 24.45 -42.93
CA ASN A 115 -18.14 25.88 -42.88
C ASN A 115 -17.41 26.68 -43.98
N GLY A 116 -16.17 26.31 -44.31
CA GLY A 116 -15.35 27.01 -45.30
C GLY A 116 -15.70 26.67 -46.76
N GLN A 117 -16.18 25.46 -47.04
CA GLN A 117 -16.55 25.03 -48.40
C GLN A 117 -18.00 25.39 -48.78
N GLY A 118 -18.81 25.90 -47.85
CA GLY A 118 -20.20 26.31 -48.10
C GLY A 118 -21.14 25.15 -48.46
N TYR A 119 -20.67 23.91 -48.35
CA TYR A 119 -21.41 22.69 -48.66
C TYR A 119 -21.83 22.03 -47.34
N LEU A 120 -23.02 22.36 -46.85
CA LEU A 120 -23.68 21.55 -45.84
C LEU A 120 -24.29 20.34 -46.57
N PRO A 121 -23.79 19.11 -46.39
CA PRO A 121 -24.40 17.95 -47.01
C PRO A 121 -25.86 17.85 -46.56
N THR A 122 -26.77 17.68 -47.52
CA THR A 122 -28.20 17.55 -47.25
C THR A 122 -28.42 16.41 -46.26
N GLU A 123 -29.39 16.53 -45.36
CA GLU A 123 -29.76 15.50 -44.36
C GLU A 123 -29.81 14.08 -44.97
N GLN A 124 -30.31 13.98 -46.21
CA GLN A 124 -30.41 12.74 -46.96
C GLN A 124 -29.05 12.11 -47.33
N GLN A 125 -28.03 12.93 -47.63
CA GLN A 125 -26.66 12.47 -47.88
C GLN A 125 -26.00 12.00 -46.59
N LEU A 126 -26.21 12.71 -45.48
CA LEU A 126 -25.73 12.31 -44.15
C LEU A 126 -26.37 11.00 -43.69
N ALA A 127 -27.69 10.84 -43.89
CA ALA A 127 -28.41 9.61 -43.57
C ALA A 127 -27.92 8.43 -44.41
N ASN A 128 -27.68 8.64 -45.71
CA ASN A 128 -27.13 7.61 -46.59
C ASN A 128 -25.71 7.20 -46.17
N LEU A 129 -24.83 8.17 -45.90
CA LEU A 129 -23.47 7.91 -45.43
C LEU A 129 -23.47 7.18 -44.09
N SER A 130 -24.34 7.57 -43.15
CA SER A 130 -24.51 6.87 -41.87
C SER A 130 -24.98 5.43 -42.05
N SER A 131 -25.87 5.18 -43.01
CA SER A 131 -26.34 3.82 -43.33
C SER A 131 -25.19 2.95 -43.84
N GLN A 132 -24.41 3.47 -44.80
CA GLN A 132 -23.26 2.78 -45.37
C GLN A 132 -22.19 2.47 -44.31
N ILE A 133 -21.86 3.43 -43.43
CA ILE A 133 -20.93 3.22 -42.32
C ILE A 133 -21.41 2.09 -41.40
N ASN A 134 -22.71 2.04 -41.10
CA ASN A 134 -23.26 1.00 -40.23
C ASN A 134 -23.24 -0.40 -40.90
N GLU A 135 -23.46 -0.47 -42.22
CA GLU A 135 -23.29 -1.70 -42.99
C GLU A 135 -21.85 -2.19 -42.94
N TYR A 136 -20.88 -1.32 -43.24
CA TYR A 136 -19.46 -1.68 -43.15
C TYR A 136 -19.04 -2.12 -41.75
N ARG A 137 -19.59 -1.49 -40.71
CA ARG A 137 -19.35 -1.90 -39.32
C ARG A 137 -19.84 -3.32 -39.07
N LYS A 138 -21.04 -3.68 -39.53
CA LYS A 138 -21.60 -5.03 -39.39
C LYS A 138 -20.78 -6.07 -40.15
N GLU A 139 -20.31 -5.75 -41.35
CA GLU A 139 -19.44 -6.65 -42.13
C GLU A 139 -18.08 -6.86 -41.46
N SER A 140 -17.50 -5.79 -40.94
CA SER A 140 -16.23 -5.85 -40.19
C SER A 140 -16.36 -6.70 -38.92
N GLU A 141 -17.46 -6.54 -38.18
CA GLU A 141 -17.78 -7.35 -36.99
C GLU A 141 -17.88 -8.84 -37.34
N LYS A 142 -18.60 -9.19 -38.42
CA LYS A 142 -18.69 -10.59 -38.91
C LYS A 142 -17.30 -11.15 -39.21
N THR A 143 -16.48 -10.39 -39.93
CA THR A 143 -15.12 -10.79 -40.27
C THR A 143 -14.27 -11.02 -39.02
N TRP A 144 -14.36 -10.13 -38.04
CA TRP A 144 -13.65 -10.27 -36.77
C TRP A 144 -14.09 -11.50 -35.97
N LEU A 145 -15.39 -11.78 -35.89
CA LEU A 145 -15.92 -12.97 -35.21
C LEU A 145 -15.44 -14.27 -35.87
N LEU A 146 -15.41 -14.30 -37.21
CA LEU A 146 -14.88 -15.44 -37.97
C LEU A 146 -13.40 -15.68 -37.66
N ILE A 147 -12.57 -14.62 -37.70
CA ILE A 147 -11.15 -14.70 -37.34
C ILE A 147 -10.98 -15.25 -35.92
N ARG A 148 -11.76 -14.73 -34.96
CA ARG A 148 -11.69 -15.16 -33.56
C ARG A 148 -12.12 -16.62 -33.37
N SER A 149 -13.15 -17.07 -34.09
CA SER A 149 -13.60 -18.46 -34.11
C SER A 149 -12.51 -19.39 -34.66
N SER A 150 -11.91 -19.05 -35.81
CA SER A 150 -10.85 -19.84 -36.44
C SER A 150 -9.61 -19.97 -35.55
N ILE A 151 -9.19 -18.89 -34.88
CA ILE A 151 -8.07 -18.94 -33.93
C ILE A 151 -8.36 -19.92 -32.77
N ASN A 152 -9.59 -19.91 -32.24
CA ASN A 152 -9.97 -20.81 -31.16
C ASN A 152 -10.01 -22.27 -31.62
N GLN A 153 -10.53 -22.54 -32.82
CA GLN A 153 -10.54 -23.90 -33.39
C GLN A 153 -9.12 -24.45 -33.59
N GLN A 154 -8.19 -23.63 -34.08
CA GLN A 154 -6.79 -24.04 -34.26
C GLN A 154 -6.07 -24.33 -32.93
N LYS A 155 -6.42 -23.63 -31.85
CA LYS A 155 -5.85 -23.90 -30.52
C LYS A 155 -6.33 -25.23 -29.93
N LEU A 156 -7.57 -25.65 -30.23
CA LEU A 156 -8.14 -26.91 -29.74
C LEU A 156 -7.60 -28.15 -30.46
N THR A 157 -7.15 -28.02 -31.71
CA THR A 157 -6.57 -29.14 -32.48
C THR A 157 -5.07 -29.35 -32.25
N GLN A 158 -4.42 -28.46 -31.51
CA GLN A 158 -2.98 -28.53 -31.18
C GLN A 158 -2.71 -29.01 -29.74
N GLN A 159 -3.74 -29.39 -28.98
CA GLN A 159 -3.66 -30.04 -27.65
C GLN A 159 -3.95 -31.53 -27.78
#